data_AF-A0A7S1R4B0-F1
#
_entry.id   AF-A0A7S1R4B0-F1
#
_cell.length_a   1.000
_cell.length_b   1.000
_cell.length_c   1.000
_cell.angle_alpha   90.00
_cell.angle_beta   90.00
_cell.angle_gamma   90.00
#
_symmetry.space_group_name_H-M   'P 1'
#
loop_
_entity.id
_entity.type
_entity.pdbx_description
1 polymer ?
#
loop_
_entity_poly.entity_id
_entity_poly.type
_entity_poly.pdbx_seq_one_letter_code
_entity_poly.pdbx_strand_id
1 'polypeptide(L)'
;MSEARRCTRVDYAEAPGTAPLDQPTANGAMVAVEKKAFVFGGFSNGGSHGQIAEYDLATKQWTKRPGLPAARSEGTAVVLGAHVVLFGGWNDHDALAATIVTKASSLAEGKTDAWQPLAAAAAALRSNDDDGAPEAPATVLEPPPRRMHAMCVYQPTAEGAAPCAYVFGGFSGTSRLNDLWRLDGETLTWTHVECQGFPPSPRDSAALAANPEQGQLLVFGGYATSRVNELFTLDVETGTWARQPTSMPPAARFGTFAVVSGDQLVAGMGQDARGASAGVFALKLSTWKWALLPVEGDELEARINFAWCTSDGGKRLIIAGGSTDVRQCTAVQEIELEKVEAAAGSPAGKKK
;
A
#
# COMPACT_ATOMS: atom_id res chain seq x y z
N MET A 1 26.09 -11.44 -7.46
CA MET A 1 24.78 -12.13 -7.51
C MET A 1 23.90 -11.45 -6.49
N SER A 2 22.68 -11.04 -6.84
CA SER A 2 21.75 -10.46 -5.86
C SER A 2 21.44 -11.52 -4.79
N GLU A 3 21.55 -11.16 -3.52
CA GLU A 3 21.23 -12.08 -2.42
C GLU A 3 19.73 -12.42 -2.43
N ALA A 4 19.40 -13.69 -2.18
CA ALA A 4 18.02 -14.15 -2.11
C ALA A 4 17.28 -13.50 -0.94
N ARG A 5 15.96 -13.33 -1.10
CA ARG A 5 15.05 -12.95 -0.01
C ARG A 5 14.36 -14.19 0.54
N ARG A 6 13.96 -14.14 1.80
CA ARG A 6 13.27 -15.26 2.43
C ARG A 6 11.76 -15.02 2.43
N CYS A 7 11.01 -16.03 2.00
CA CYS A 7 9.57 -16.10 2.11
C CYS A 7 9.17 -17.07 3.22
N THR A 8 8.16 -16.68 4.00
CA THR A 8 7.42 -17.57 4.89
C THR A 8 5.95 -17.56 4.49
N ARG A 9 5.37 -18.74 4.33
CA ARG A 9 3.93 -18.94 4.09
C ARG A 9 3.27 -19.31 5.41
N VAL A 10 2.25 -18.56 5.77
CA VAL A 10 1.44 -18.84 6.97
C VAL A 10 0.05 -19.23 6.52
N ASP A 11 -0.34 -20.46 6.81
CA ASP A 11 -1.70 -20.93 6.58
C ASP A 11 -2.69 -20.21 7.50
N TYR A 12 -3.94 -20.14 7.02
CA TYR A 12 -5.00 -19.44 7.72
C TYR A 12 -5.27 -20.06 9.10
N ALA A 13 -5.23 -19.22 10.14
CA ALA A 13 -5.61 -19.59 11.49
C ALA A 13 -6.30 -18.42 12.20
N GLU A 14 -7.36 -18.73 12.93
CA GLU A 14 -8.09 -17.76 13.77
C GLU A 14 -7.57 -17.77 15.20
N ALA A 15 -7.65 -16.63 15.86
CA ALA A 15 -7.38 -16.54 17.28
C ALA A 15 -8.45 -17.31 18.08
N PRO A 16 -8.08 -18.07 19.12
CA PRO A 16 -9.03 -18.85 19.90
C PRO A 16 -10.17 -17.98 20.47
N GLY A 17 -11.42 -18.44 20.32
CA GLY A 17 -12.59 -17.76 20.85
C GLY A 17 -13.03 -16.52 20.07
N THR A 18 -12.50 -16.30 18.86
CA THR A 18 -12.93 -15.20 17.97
C THR A 18 -13.96 -15.67 16.94
N ALA A 19 -14.76 -14.74 16.43
CA ALA A 19 -15.69 -15.03 15.34
C ALA A 19 -14.92 -15.23 14.02
N PRO A 20 -15.40 -16.12 13.14
CA PRO A 20 -14.70 -16.38 11.90
C PRO A 20 -14.74 -15.17 10.96
N LEU A 21 -13.67 -14.99 10.20
CA LEU A 21 -13.64 -13.98 9.14
C LEU A 21 -14.60 -14.36 8.01
N ASP A 22 -15.14 -13.34 7.35
CA ASP A 22 -15.87 -13.45 6.09
C ASP A 22 -14.85 -13.80 5.00
N GLN A 23 -14.51 -15.09 4.92
CA GLN A 23 -13.48 -15.63 4.04
C GLN A 23 -14.05 -16.07 2.69
N PRO A 24 -13.23 -16.11 1.63
CA PRO A 24 -11.97 -15.36 1.45
C PRO A 24 -12.18 -13.96 0.84
N THR A 25 -11.27 -13.02 1.12
CA THR A 25 -11.37 -11.62 0.65
C THR A 25 -10.33 -11.30 -0.43
N ALA A 26 -10.78 -10.68 -1.53
CA ALA A 26 -9.92 -10.01 -2.51
C ALA A 26 -10.13 -8.49 -2.45
N ASN A 27 -9.25 -7.71 -3.08
CA ASN A 27 -9.39 -6.25 -3.22
C ASN A 27 -9.54 -5.48 -1.88
N GLY A 28 -8.97 -6.01 -0.80
CA GLY A 28 -8.89 -5.29 0.48
C GLY A 28 -7.76 -4.27 0.49
N ALA A 29 -7.88 -3.23 1.29
CA ALA A 29 -6.77 -2.33 1.62
C ALA A 29 -6.03 -2.86 2.86
N MET A 30 -4.72 -2.64 2.97
CA MET A 30 -3.95 -3.19 4.10
C MET A 30 -2.89 -2.23 4.62
N VAL A 31 -2.71 -2.22 5.94
CA VAL A 31 -1.64 -1.48 6.64
C VAL A 31 -1.05 -2.34 7.75
N ALA A 32 0.21 -2.09 8.11
CA ALA A 32 0.78 -2.57 9.37
C ALA A 32 0.84 -1.41 10.38
N VAL A 33 0.42 -1.67 11.60
CA VAL A 33 0.53 -0.75 12.73
C VAL A 33 1.14 -1.51 13.89
N GLU A 34 2.33 -1.09 14.31
CA GLU A 34 3.13 -1.75 15.33
C GLU A 34 3.31 -3.26 15.05
N LYS A 35 2.76 -4.13 15.89
CA LYS A 35 2.89 -5.61 15.81
C LYS A 35 1.73 -6.28 15.09
N LYS A 36 0.88 -5.50 14.42
CA LYS A 36 -0.36 -5.99 13.81
C LYS A 36 -0.45 -5.51 12.37
N ALA A 37 -1.10 -6.31 11.53
CA ALA A 37 -1.55 -5.86 10.21
C ALA A 37 -3.08 -5.89 10.14
N PHE A 38 -3.66 -4.98 9.38
CA PHE A 38 -5.10 -4.85 9.25
C PHE A 38 -5.48 -4.88 7.78
N VAL A 39 -6.46 -5.71 7.43
CA VAL A 39 -7.11 -5.71 6.12
C VAL A 39 -8.49 -5.06 6.27
N PHE A 40 -8.75 -4.03 5.46
CA PHE A 40 -9.98 -3.24 5.49
C PHE A 40 -10.80 -3.48 4.24
N GLY A 41 -12.08 -3.83 4.45
CA GLY A 41 -13.04 -4.06 3.38
C GLY A 41 -12.59 -5.18 2.45
N GLY A 42 -12.97 -5.07 1.18
CA GLY A 42 -12.69 -6.03 0.13
C GLY A 42 -13.97 -6.59 -0.48
N PHE A 43 -13.78 -7.59 -1.35
CA PHE A 43 -14.82 -8.22 -2.14
C PHE A 43 -14.87 -9.72 -1.83
N SER A 44 -16.04 -10.19 -1.42
CA SER A 44 -16.33 -11.59 -1.15
C SER A 44 -17.83 -11.86 -1.37
N ASN A 45 -18.20 -13.11 -1.63
CA ASN A 45 -19.60 -13.50 -1.83
C ASN A 45 -20.39 -12.66 -2.88
N GLY A 46 -19.69 -12.16 -3.89
CA GLY A 46 -20.29 -11.37 -4.97
C GLY A 46 -20.50 -9.88 -4.68
N GLY A 47 -20.01 -9.36 -3.55
CA GLY A 47 -20.14 -7.94 -3.21
C GLY A 47 -18.98 -7.39 -2.37
N SER A 48 -18.93 -6.07 -2.28
CA SER A 48 -18.05 -5.32 -1.40
C SER A 48 -18.55 -5.41 0.04
N HIS A 49 -17.63 -5.51 1.00
CA HIS A 49 -17.97 -5.60 2.42
C HIS A 49 -17.18 -4.60 3.26
N GLY A 50 -17.61 -4.42 4.51
CA GLY A 50 -16.96 -3.53 5.49
C GLY A 50 -16.04 -4.24 6.47
N GLN A 51 -15.83 -5.56 6.39
CA GLN A 51 -15.02 -6.30 7.38
C GLN A 51 -13.64 -5.67 7.63
N ILE A 52 -13.25 -5.62 8.91
CA ILE A 52 -11.87 -5.39 9.32
C ILE A 52 -11.31 -6.71 9.88
N ALA A 53 -10.21 -7.17 9.30
CA ALA A 53 -9.47 -8.34 9.76
C ALA A 53 -8.14 -7.90 10.36
N GLU A 54 -7.91 -8.21 11.63
CA GLU A 54 -6.64 -7.97 12.32
C GLU A 54 -5.79 -9.23 12.27
N TYR A 55 -4.53 -9.11 11.87
CA TYR A 55 -3.53 -10.15 11.84
C TYR A 55 -2.41 -9.84 12.83
N ASP A 56 -2.21 -10.70 13.82
CA ASP A 56 -1.11 -10.58 14.77
C ASP A 56 0.19 -11.13 14.16
N LEU A 57 1.22 -10.27 14.05
CA LEU A 57 2.47 -10.62 13.38
C LEU A 57 3.34 -11.60 14.19
N ALA A 58 3.08 -11.76 15.49
CA ALA A 58 3.80 -12.67 16.36
C ALA A 58 3.11 -14.03 16.43
N THR A 59 1.80 -14.06 16.69
CA THR A 59 1.04 -15.32 16.84
C THR A 59 0.58 -15.89 15.51
N LYS A 60 0.64 -15.09 14.44
CA LYS A 60 0.23 -15.47 13.08
C LYS A 60 -1.26 -15.81 12.97
N GLN A 61 -2.09 -15.19 13.82
CA GLN A 61 -3.52 -15.44 13.91
C GLN A 61 -4.34 -14.24 13.47
N TRP A 62 -5.49 -14.56 12.87
CA TRP A 62 -6.51 -13.59 12.48
C TRP A 62 -7.56 -13.37 13.57
N THR A 63 -8.05 -12.14 13.68
CA THR A 63 -9.18 -11.75 14.53
C THR A 63 -10.15 -10.89 13.72
N LYS A 64 -11.43 -11.25 13.68
CA LYS A 64 -12.48 -10.39 13.14
C LYS A 64 -12.72 -9.20 14.06
N ARG A 65 -12.76 -8.01 13.50
CA ARG A 65 -12.99 -6.74 14.22
C ARG A 65 -14.28 -6.06 13.73
N PRO A 66 -14.85 -5.14 14.55
CA PRO A 66 -15.87 -4.21 14.08
C PRO A 66 -15.53 -3.63 12.71
N GLY A 67 -16.51 -3.63 11.81
CA GLY A 67 -16.31 -3.25 10.42
C GLY A 67 -16.17 -1.74 10.20
N LEU A 68 -15.76 -1.38 8.99
CA LEU A 68 -15.80 -0.02 8.47
C LEU A 68 -17.24 0.55 8.50
N PRO A 69 -17.40 1.88 8.59
CA PRO A 69 -18.71 2.53 8.55
C PRO A 69 -19.51 2.27 7.26
N ALA A 70 -18.82 1.99 6.16
CA ALA A 70 -19.41 1.66 4.87
C ALA A 70 -18.57 0.60 4.16
N ALA A 71 -19.24 -0.33 3.49
CA ALA A 71 -18.59 -1.35 2.68
C ALA A 71 -17.81 -0.73 1.52
N ARG A 72 -16.61 -1.27 1.26
CA ARG A 72 -15.80 -0.89 0.11
C ARG A 72 -14.78 -1.95 -0.25
N SER A 73 -14.47 -2.04 -1.54
CA SER A 73 -13.34 -2.80 -2.09
C SER A 73 -12.46 -1.87 -2.93
N GLU A 74 -11.25 -2.30 -3.30
CA GLU A 74 -10.37 -1.62 -4.27
C GLU A 74 -9.95 -0.18 -3.91
N GLY A 75 -10.07 0.18 -2.63
CA GLY A 75 -9.46 1.36 -2.05
C GLY A 75 -8.02 1.08 -1.63
N THR A 76 -7.31 2.11 -1.19
CA THR A 76 -5.96 1.96 -0.62
C THR A 76 -5.89 2.61 0.75
N ALA A 77 -5.16 1.96 1.67
CA ALA A 77 -4.93 2.48 3.00
C ALA A 77 -3.42 2.68 3.24
N VAL A 78 -3.08 3.73 3.97
CA VAL A 78 -1.70 4.02 4.38
C VAL A 78 -1.66 4.53 5.82
N VAL A 79 -0.51 4.34 6.48
CA VAL A 79 -0.21 4.99 7.77
C VAL A 79 0.46 6.33 7.49
N LEU A 80 -0.24 7.43 7.73
CA LEU A 80 0.22 8.81 7.51
C LEU A 80 0.36 9.53 8.85
N GLY A 81 1.59 9.62 9.35
CA GLY A 81 1.87 10.18 10.68
C GLY A 81 1.12 9.41 11.77
N ALA A 82 0.28 10.11 12.54
CA ALA A 82 -0.53 9.50 13.61
C ALA A 82 -1.81 8.81 13.12
N HIS A 83 -2.12 8.88 11.82
CA HIS A 83 -3.39 8.45 11.26
C HIS A 83 -3.23 7.24 10.34
N VAL A 84 -4.23 6.38 10.32
CA VAL A 84 -4.48 5.50 9.18
C VAL A 84 -5.51 6.17 8.29
N VAL A 85 -5.16 6.32 7.02
CA VAL A 85 -6.00 6.94 5.99
C VAL A 85 -6.45 5.86 5.03
N LEU A 86 -7.75 5.78 4.76
CA LEU A 86 -8.34 4.92 3.73
C LEU A 86 -9.06 5.80 2.70
N PHE A 87 -8.61 5.73 1.45
CA PHE A 87 -9.13 6.55 0.36
C PHE A 87 -9.73 5.69 -0.77
N GLY A 88 -10.78 6.22 -1.36
CA GLY A 88 -11.44 5.69 -2.55
C GLY A 88 -12.04 4.31 -2.38
N GLY A 89 -12.09 3.58 -3.49
CA GLY A 89 -12.64 2.24 -3.61
C GLY A 89 -13.97 2.20 -4.36
N TRP A 90 -14.67 1.08 -4.21
CA TRP A 90 -15.91 0.72 -4.89
C TRP A 90 -16.91 0.16 -3.88
N ASN A 91 -18.17 0.57 -3.97
CA ASN A 91 -19.24 0.16 -3.06
C ASN A 91 -20.33 -0.70 -3.75
N ASP A 92 -19.97 -1.40 -4.84
CA ASP A 92 -20.87 -2.15 -5.73
C ASP A 92 -21.72 -1.31 -6.69
N HIS A 93 -21.69 0.02 -6.55
CA HIS A 93 -22.45 0.94 -7.41
C HIS A 93 -21.58 2.02 -8.05
N ASP A 94 -20.71 2.65 -7.26
CA ASP A 94 -19.95 3.83 -7.63
C ASP A 94 -18.50 3.76 -7.12
N ALA A 95 -17.60 4.40 -7.87
CA ALA A 95 -16.28 4.71 -7.36
C ALA A 95 -16.42 5.76 -6.24
N LEU A 96 -15.61 5.63 -5.19
CA LEU A 96 -15.72 6.48 -4.00
C LEU A 96 -14.70 7.62 -4.05
N ALA A 97 -15.11 8.81 -3.63
CA ALA A 97 -14.22 9.93 -3.29
C ALA A 97 -13.96 10.04 -1.78
N ALA A 98 -14.63 9.20 -0.98
CA ALA A 98 -14.57 9.31 0.48
C ALA A 98 -13.19 8.97 1.04
N THR A 99 -12.58 9.94 1.72
CA THR A 99 -11.42 9.72 2.61
C THR A 99 -11.92 9.56 4.05
N ILE A 100 -11.64 8.41 4.66
CA ILE A 100 -11.90 8.19 6.09
C ILE A 100 -10.59 7.92 6.82
N VAL A 101 -10.54 8.35 8.09
CA VAL A 101 -9.33 8.24 8.91
C VAL A 101 -9.66 7.69 10.30
N THR A 102 -8.66 7.06 10.89
CA THR A 102 -8.65 6.69 12.31
C THR A 102 -7.25 6.89 12.88
N LYS A 103 -7.09 6.90 14.20
CA LYS A 103 -5.77 7.00 14.81
C LYS A 103 -5.05 5.65 14.74
N ALA A 104 -3.78 5.66 14.34
CA ALA A 104 -2.96 4.44 14.31
C ALA A 104 -2.88 3.81 15.73
N SER A 105 -2.73 4.63 16.77
CA SER A 105 -2.73 4.15 18.16
C SER A 105 -4.04 3.45 18.57
N SER A 106 -5.19 3.91 18.08
CA SER A 106 -6.47 3.24 18.33
C SER A 106 -6.50 1.83 17.72
N LEU A 107 -6.00 1.67 16.48
CA LEU A 107 -5.87 0.36 15.87
C LEU A 107 -4.88 -0.54 16.63
N ALA A 108 -3.74 -0.02 17.07
CA ALA A 108 -2.77 -0.77 17.87
C ALA A 108 -3.41 -1.36 19.14
N GLU A 109 -4.25 -0.56 19.82
CA GLU A 109 -5.06 -0.95 20.98
C GLU A 109 -6.25 -1.89 20.65
N GLY A 110 -6.49 -2.19 19.37
CA GLY A 110 -7.60 -3.04 18.91
C GLY A 110 -8.95 -2.33 18.78
N LYS A 111 -8.99 -0.99 18.92
CA LYS A 111 -10.18 -0.16 18.72
C LYS A 111 -10.30 0.19 17.24
N THR A 112 -11.30 -0.39 16.57
CA THR A 112 -11.42 -0.40 15.10
C THR A 112 -12.68 0.29 14.59
N ASP A 113 -13.53 0.78 15.49
CA ASP A 113 -14.80 1.45 15.24
C ASP A 113 -14.69 2.99 15.20
N ALA A 114 -13.52 3.54 15.54
CA ALA A 114 -13.25 4.97 15.59
C ALA A 114 -12.87 5.59 14.23
N TRP A 115 -13.62 5.28 13.17
CA TRP A 115 -13.42 5.88 11.85
C TRP A 115 -14.25 7.16 11.70
N GLN A 116 -13.65 8.20 11.12
CA GLN A 116 -14.31 9.47 10.86
C GLN A 116 -13.99 10.02 9.47
N PRO A 117 -14.84 10.87 8.87
CA PRO A 117 -14.50 11.61 7.66
C PRO A 117 -13.25 12.47 7.83
N LEU A 118 -12.44 12.58 6.78
CA LEU A 118 -11.20 13.39 6.79
C LEU A 118 -11.45 14.84 7.24
N ALA A 119 -12.52 15.48 6.75
CA ALA A 119 -12.86 16.85 7.10
C ALA A 119 -13.07 17.05 8.61
N ALA A 120 -13.67 16.07 9.30
CA ALA A 120 -13.86 16.14 10.74
C ALA A 120 -12.53 16.03 11.49
N ALA A 121 -11.64 15.15 11.04
CA ALA A 121 -10.30 15.02 11.60
C ALA A 121 -9.45 16.29 11.39
N ALA A 122 -9.49 16.86 10.18
CA ALA A 122 -8.79 18.11 9.87
C ALA A 122 -9.30 19.29 10.70
N ALA A 123 -10.62 19.41 10.89
CA ALA A 123 -11.22 20.45 11.74
C ALA A 123 -10.78 20.32 13.21
N ALA A 124 -10.69 19.10 13.73
CA ALA A 124 -10.25 18.83 15.10
C ALA A 124 -8.77 19.16 15.34
N LEU A 125 -7.92 19.13 14.30
CA LEU A 125 -6.52 19.55 14.39
C LEU A 125 -6.42 21.08 14.48
N ARG A 126 -7.15 21.81 13.62
CA ARG A 126 -7.17 23.29 13.62
C ARG A 126 -7.66 23.88 14.93
N SER A 127 -8.65 23.27 15.58
CA SER A 127 -9.17 23.75 16.87
C SER A 127 -8.18 23.64 18.03
N ASN A 128 -7.09 22.87 17.88
CA ASN A 128 -6.06 22.76 18.91
C ASN A 128 -4.94 23.81 18.74
N ASP A 129 -4.88 24.49 17.59
CA ASP A 129 -3.78 25.37 17.21
C ASP A 129 -4.13 26.89 17.24
N ASP A 130 -5.39 27.29 17.48
CA ASP A 130 -5.83 28.69 17.30
C ASP A 130 -6.69 29.27 18.46
N ASP A 131 -6.15 30.32 19.10
CA ASP A 131 -6.86 31.33 19.95
C ASP A 131 -7.43 32.49 19.08
N GLY A 132 -7.37 32.39 17.75
CA GLY A 132 -7.80 33.37 16.75
C GLY A 132 -9.02 32.93 15.94
N ALA A 133 -9.75 33.90 15.39
CA ALA A 133 -10.98 33.68 14.64
C ALA A 133 -10.71 33.00 13.28
N PRO A 134 -11.59 32.10 12.79
CA PRO A 134 -11.34 31.35 11.57
C PRO A 134 -11.42 32.24 10.34
N GLU A 135 -10.32 32.32 9.58
CA GLU A 135 -10.39 32.69 8.16
C GLU A 135 -11.30 31.69 7.44
N ALA A 136 -12.18 32.20 6.57
CA ALA A 136 -13.09 31.36 5.78
C ALA A 136 -12.28 30.31 5.02
N PRO A 137 -12.62 29.01 5.10
CA PRO A 137 -11.79 27.99 4.48
C PRO A 137 -11.80 28.19 2.97
N ALA A 138 -10.61 28.33 2.38
CA ALA A 138 -10.41 28.14 0.96
C ALA A 138 -11.12 26.84 0.54
N THR A 139 -11.76 26.83 -0.64
CA THR A 139 -12.46 25.65 -1.16
C THR A 139 -11.56 24.43 -1.05
N VAL A 140 -11.91 23.50 -0.15
CA VAL A 140 -11.13 22.29 0.08
C VAL A 140 -11.24 21.44 -1.19
N LEU A 141 -10.14 21.30 -1.92
CA LEU A 141 -10.07 20.43 -3.07
C LEU A 141 -10.00 18.98 -2.59
N GLU A 142 -10.79 18.11 -3.20
CA GLU A 142 -10.76 16.67 -2.93
C GLU A 142 -10.46 15.91 -4.24
N PRO A 143 -9.73 14.79 -4.18
CA PRO A 143 -9.50 13.98 -5.36
C PRO A 143 -10.83 13.39 -5.87
N PRO A 144 -11.04 13.30 -7.20
CA PRO A 144 -12.24 12.70 -7.73
C PRO A 144 -12.39 11.22 -7.35
N PRO A 145 -13.63 10.69 -7.39
CA PRO A 145 -13.90 9.32 -7.03
C PRO A 145 -13.06 8.33 -7.84
N ARG A 146 -12.48 7.31 -7.19
CA ARG A 146 -11.62 6.34 -7.87
C ARG A 146 -11.47 5.01 -7.13
N ARG A 147 -11.25 3.94 -7.89
CA ARG A 147 -10.86 2.58 -7.47
C ARG A 147 -9.56 2.15 -8.14
N MET A 148 -8.86 1.16 -7.58
CA MET A 148 -7.60 0.62 -8.11
C MET A 148 -6.53 1.69 -8.39
N HIS A 149 -6.54 2.76 -7.61
CA HIS A 149 -5.47 3.76 -7.62
C HIS A 149 -4.28 3.24 -6.81
N ALA A 150 -3.14 3.90 -6.95
CA ALA A 150 -1.98 3.60 -6.14
C ALA A 150 -1.80 4.72 -5.10
N MET A 151 -1.49 4.35 -3.86
CA MET A 151 -1.20 5.30 -2.78
C MET A 151 0.08 4.90 -2.06
N CYS A 152 0.94 5.87 -1.75
CA CYS A 152 2.13 5.65 -0.93
C CYS A 152 2.35 6.82 0.04
N VAL A 153 3.21 6.62 1.03
CA VAL A 153 3.64 7.68 1.95
C VAL A 153 5.06 8.09 1.62
N TYR A 154 5.25 9.38 1.48
CA TYR A 154 6.54 10.02 1.31
C TYR A 154 6.89 10.73 2.62
N GLN A 155 7.93 10.26 3.30
CA GLN A 155 8.49 10.91 4.48
C GLN A 155 9.73 11.70 4.03
N PRO A 156 9.71 13.05 4.00
CA PRO A 156 10.90 13.81 3.64
C PRO A 156 12.06 13.51 4.59
N THR A 157 13.28 13.57 4.07
CA THR A 157 14.53 13.35 4.83
C THR A 157 14.92 14.53 5.71
N ALA A 158 14.36 15.72 5.43
CA ALA A 158 14.54 16.90 6.25
C ALA A 158 13.98 16.67 7.67
N GLU A 159 14.78 17.00 8.68
CA GLU A 159 14.41 16.82 10.07
C GLU A 159 13.14 17.62 10.42
N GLY A 160 12.19 16.96 11.08
CA GLY A 160 10.93 17.57 11.49
C GLY A 160 9.89 17.74 10.37
N ALA A 161 10.20 17.38 9.12
CA ALA A 161 9.24 17.51 8.03
C ALA A 161 8.12 16.47 8.12
N ALA A 162 6.88 16.92 7.95
CA ALA A 162 5.69 16.07 7.96
C ALA A 162 5.67 15.07 6.80
N PRO A 163 5.22 13.82 7.02
CA PRO A 163 4.95 12.92 5.93
C PRO A 163 3.77 13.40 5.09
N CYS A 164 3.76 13.03 3.81
CA CYS A 164 2.64 13.24 2.90
C CYS A 164 2.23 11.92 2.27
N ALA A 165 0.93 11.73 2.03
CA ALA A 165 0.49 10.63 1.18
C ALA A 165 0.26 11.11 -0.25
N TYR A 166 0.66 10.31 -1.23
CA TYR A 166 0.46 10.59 -2.64
C TYR A 166 -0.46 9.54 -3.27
N VAL A 167 -1.42 9.98 -4.07
CA VAL A 167 -2.34 9.13 -4.84
C VAL A 167 -2.14 9.38 -6.32
N PHE A 168 -1.92 8.31 -7.07
CA PHE A 168 -1.76 8.36 -8.52
C PHE A 168 -2.77 7.46 -9.25
N GLY A 169 -3.38 8.02 -10.29
CA GLY A 169 -4.18 7.27 -11.27
C GLY A 169 -5.40 6.58 -10.69
N GLY A 170 -5.71 5.39 -11.19
CA GLY A 170 -6.90 4.61 -10.87
C GLY A 170 -8.00 4.74 -11.93
N PHE A 171 -9.20 4.25 -11.59
CA PHE A 171 -10.37 4.27 -12.46
C PHE A 171 -11.53 4.99 -11.77
N SER A 172 -12.13 5.98 -12.44
CA SER A 172 -13.22 6.80 -11.88
C SER A 172 -14.60 6.15 -11.90
N GLY A 173 -14.71 4.93 -12.45
CA GLY A 173 -15.98 4.33 -12.85
C GLY A 173 -16.28 4.53 -14.34
N THR A 174 -15.69 5.55 -14.97
CA THR A 174 -15.88 5.84 -16.40
C THR A 174 -14.58 5.96 -17.18
N SER A 175 -13.48 6.37 -16.55
CA SER A 175 -12.20 6.60 -17.22
C SER A 175 -11.03 6.28 -16.30
N ARG A 176 -9.92 5.86 -16.91
CA ARG A 176 -8.63 5.77 -16.21
C ARG A 176 -8.09 7.17 -15.98
N LEU A 177 -7.35 7.34 -14.89
CA LEU A 177 -6.79 8.62 -14.47
C LEU A 177 -5.25 8.56 -14.51
N ASN A 178 -4.60 9.72 -14.60
CA ASN A 178 -3.15 9.91 -14.43
C ASN A 178 -2.84 11.18 -13.62
N ASP A 179 -3.82 11.70 -12.89
CA ASP A 179 -3.63 12.82 -11.98
C ASP A 179 -2.87 12.37 -10.72
N LEU A 180 -2.29 13.37 -10.04
CA LEU A 180 -1.53 13.18 -8.81
C LEU A 180 -2.10 14.09 -7.72
N TRP A 181 -2.39 13.49 -6.57
CA TRP A 181 -2.92 14.20 -5.41
C TRP A 181 -2.01 13.97 -4.20
N ARG A 182 -1.84 15.00 -3.38
CA ARG A 182 -1.05 14.98 -2.14
C ARG A 182 -1.95 15.28 -0.95
N LEU A 183 -1.95 14.40 0.04
CA LEU A 183 -2.54 14.63 1.35
C LEU A 183 -1.43 14.99 2.34
N ASP A 184 -1.53 16.18 2.92
CA ASP A 184 -0.61 16.66 3.94
C ASP A 184 -0.88 15.97 5.29
N GLY A 185 0.16 15.40 5.91
CA GLY A 185 0.03 14.60 7.12
C GLY A 185 -0.17 15.40 8.41
N GLU A 186 0.15 16.69 8.41
CA GLU A 186 -0.08 17.60 9.55
C GLU A 186 -1.49 18.18 9.50
N THR A 187 -1.88 18.73 8.35
CA THR A 187 -3.14 19.46 8.20
C THR A 187 -4.30 18.60 7.71
N LEU A 188 -4.03 17.35 7.30
CA LEU A 188 -5.00 16.44 6.69
C LEU A 188 -5.76 17.08 5.52
N THR A 189 -5.07 17.91 4.74
CA THR A 189 -5.64 18.65 3.62
C THR A 189 -5.11 18.12 2.28
N TRP A 190 -6.02 17.88 1.34
CA TRP A 190 -5.70 17.46 -0.01
C TRP A 190 -5.27 18.64 -0.89
N THR A 191 -4.32 18.39 -1.77
CA THR A 191 -3.86 19.32 -2.80
C THR A 191 -3.68 18.57 -4.12
N HIS A 192 -4.15 19.17 -5.22
CA HIS A 192 -3.81 18.69 -6.56
C HIS A 192 -2.36 19.06 -6.87
N VAL A 193 -1.57 18.10 -7.35
CA VAL A 193 -0.17 18.35 -7.69
C VAL A 193 -0.10 18.68 -9.17
N GLU A 194 0.16 19.95 -9.47
CA GLU A 194 0.44 20.38 -10.85
C GLU A 194 1.71 19.71 -11.35
N CYS A 195 1.55 18.88 -12.37
CA CYS A 195 2.60 18.02 -12.89
C CYS A 195 3.03 18.48 -14.28
N GLN A 196 4.32 18.35 -14.57
CA GLN A 196 4.91 18.71 -15.86
C GLN A 196 5.82 17.60 -16.38
N GLY A 197 6.38 17.79 -17.58
CA GLY A 197 7.25 16.80 -18.23
C GLY A 197 6.46 15.71 -18.96
N PHE A 198 6.85 14.45 -18.78
CA PHE A 198 6.29 13.30 -19.51
C PHE A 198 5.55 12.35 -18.55
N PRO A 199 4.30 12.64 -18.16
CA PRO A 199 3.57 11.83 -17.21
C PRO A 199 3.24 10.44 -17.78
N PRO A 200 3.02 9.44 -16.92
CA PRO A 200 2.44 8.18 -17.35
C PRO A 200 1.07 8.41 -17.99
N SER A 201 0.74 7.59 -18.99
CA SER A 201 -0.62 7.56 -19.54
C SER A 201 -1.65 7.19 -18.46
N PRO A 202 -2.93 7.59 -18.61
CA PRO A 202 -4.01 7.15 -17.71
C PRO A 202 -4.01 5.64 -17.49
N ARG A 203 -3.97 5.22 -16.22
CA ARG A 203 -3.84 3.81 -15.84
C ARG A 203 -4.43 3.52 -14.47
N ASP A 204 -4.95 2.32 -14.32
CA ASP A 204 -5.32 1.74 -13.03
C ASP A 204 -4.34 0.63 -12.64
N SER A 205 -4.42 0.17 -11.39
CA SER A 205 -3.71 -1.01 -10.89
C SER A 205 -2.18 -0.93 -11.06
N ALA A 206 -1.64 0.29 -11.15
CA ALA A 206 -0.21 0.57 -11.18
C ALA A 206 0.39 0.45 -9.78
N ALA A 207 1.69 0.20 -9.70
CA ALA A 207 2.44 0.27 -8.46
C ALA A 207 2.94 1.69 -8.24
N LEU A 208 2.92 2.17 -7.00
CA LEU A 208 3.50 3.45 -6.58
C LEU A 208 4.40 3.24 -5.35
N ALA A 209 5.61 3.77 -5.39
CA ALA A 209 6.56 3.73 -4.28
C ALA A 209 7.24 5.10 -4.09
N ALA A 210 7.59 5.44 -2.85
CA ALA A 210 8.36 6.63 -2.53
C ALA A 210 9.86 6.30 -2.43
N ASN A 211 10.71 7.23 -2.88
CA ASN A 211 12.15 7.24 -2.68
C ASN A 211 12.60 8.61 -2.12
N PRO A 212 12.42 8.83 -0.81
CA PRO A 212 12.74 10.12 -0.19
C PRO A 212 14.21 10.52 -0.29
N GLU A 213 15.11 9.54 -0.26
CA GLU A 213 16.56 9.76 -0.41
C GLU A 213 16.94 10.43 -1.73
N GLN A 214 16.09 10.34 -2.75
CA GLN A 214 16.28 11.00 -4.05
C GLN A 214 15.20 12.02 -4.38
N GLY A 215 14.31 12.35 -3.43
CA GLY A 215 13.24 13.32 -3.70
C GLY A 215 12.16 12.82 -4.67
N GLN A 216 11.92 11.50 -4.75
CA GLN A 216 11.18 10.91 -5.88
C GLN A 216 9.96 10.06 -5.49
N LEU A 217 8.99 10.01 -6.39
CA LEU A 217 7.99 8.93 -6.49
C LEU A 217 8.29 8.07 -7.72
N LEU A 218 7.97 6.77 -7.64
CA LEU A 218 8.15 5.80 -8.72
C LEU A 218 6.82 5.15 -9.07
N VAL A 219 6.41 5.22 -10.33
CA VAL A 219 5.22 4.54 -10.87
C VAL A 219 5.66 3.43 -11.81
N PHE A 220 5.22 2.20 -11.54
CA PHE A 220 5.56 1.03 -12.33
C PHE A 220 4.33 0.26 -12.81
N GLY A 221 4.33 -0.09 -14.10
CA GLY A 221 3.33 -0.97 -14.69
C GLY A 221 1.90 -0.41 -14.65
N GLY A 222 0.93 -1.30 -14.47
CA GLY A 222 -0.50 -1.00 -14.46
C GLY A 222 -1.22 -1.38 -15.75
N TYR A 223 -2.49 -1.02 -15.82
CA TYR A 223 -3.33 -1.22 -16.99
C TYR A 223 -3.74 0.14 -17.58
N ALA A 224 -3.27 0.42 -18.80
CA ALA A 224 -3.62 1.61 -19.58
C ALA A 224 -4.64 1.24 -20.68
N THR A 225 -4.28 1.31 -21.95
CA THR A 225 -5.03 0.64 -23.04
C THR A 225 -4.78 -0.87 -23.05
N SER A 226 -3.65 -1.29 -22.49
CA SER A 226 -3.26 -2.66 -22.23
C SER A 226 -2.37 -2.70 -20.97
N ARG A 227 -1.95 -3.90 -20.55
CA ARG A 227 -0.90 -4.05 -19.54
C ARG A 227 0.37 -3.35 -20.00
N VAL A 228 1.03 -2.64 -19.09
CA VAL A 228 2.33 -1.98 -19.34
C VAL A 228 3.38 -2.41 -18.30
N ASN A 229 4.67 -2.19 -18.60
CA ASN A 229 5.82 -2.42 -17.71
C ASN A 229 6.79 -1.23 -17.71
N GLU A 230 6.29 -0.06 -18.04
CA GLU A 230 7.07 1.16 -18.03
C GLU A 230 7.30 1.64 -16.60
N LEU A 231 8.45 2.28 -16.36
CA LEU A 231 8.76 2.97 -15.12
C LEU A 231 8.82 4.47 -15.36
N PHE A 232 8.17 5.22 -14.48
CA PHE A 232 8.23 6.67 -14.42
C PHE A 232 8.69 7.10 -13.03
N THR A 233 9.44 8.20 -12.99
CA THR A 233 9.77 8.90 -11.74
C THR A 233 9.13 10.27 -11.77
N LEU A 234 8.65 10.73 -10.62
CA LEU A 234 8.29 12.13 -10.38
C LEU A 234 9.30 12.71 -9.39
N ASP A 235 9.88 13.86 -9.74
CA ASP A 235 10.56 14.72 -8.77
C ASP A 235 9.51 15.45 -7.91
N VAL A 236 9.54 15.21 -6.60
CA VAL A 236 8.49 15.66 -5.65
C VAL A 236 8.51 17.17 -5.45
N GLU A 237 9.66 17.82 -5.57
CA GLU A 237 9.80 19.26 -5.37
C GLU A 237 9.26 20.04 -6.57
N THR A 238 9.59 19.59 -7.78
CA THR A 238 9.26 20.29 -9.02
C THR A 238 8.00 19.79 -9.71
N GLY A 239 7.43 18.66 -9.27
CA GLY A 239 6.30 18.01 -9.95
C GLY A 239 6.64 17.51 -11.36
N THR A 240 7.91 17.22 -11.64
CA THR A 240 8.36 16.87 -13.00
C THR A 240 8.43 15.36 -13.20
N TRP A 241 7.67 14.85 -14.17
CA TRP A 241 7.71 13.45 -14.59
C TRP A 241 8.81 13.17 -15.60
N ALA A 242 9.47 12.03 -15.43
CA ALA A 242 10.39 11.46 -16.40
C ALA A 242 10.14 9.95 -16.57
N ARG A 243 10.12 9.50 -17.82
CA ARG A 243 10.16 8.07 -18.15
C ARG A 243 11.59 7.57 -18.03
N GLN A 244 11.79 6.46 -17.31
CA GLN A 244 13.12 5.90 -17.10
C GLN A 244 13.47 4.83 -18.15
N PRO A 245 14.73 4.80 -18.64
CA PRO A 245 15.18 3.87 -19.68
C PRO A 245 15.51 2.49 -19.08
N THR A 246 14.50 1.80 -18.58
CA THR A 246 14.72 0.52 -17.89
C THR A 246 15.17 -0.59 -18.84
N SER A 247 16.08 -1.45 -18.39
CA SER A 247 16.52 -2.66 -19.10
C SER A 247 16.02 -3.92 -18.40
N MET A 248 15.73 -4.96 -19.20
CA MET A 248 15.22 -6.27 -18.75
C MET A 248 13.93 -6.24 -17.89
N PRO A 249 12.96 -5.34 -18.18
CA PRO A 249 11.78 -5.22 -17.33
C PRO A 249 11.00 -6.54 -17.28
N PRO A 250 10.34 -6.85 -16.14
CA PRO A 250 9.42 -7.97 -16.10
C PRO A 250 8.30 -7.75 -17.13
N ALA A 251 7.61 -8.84 -17.49
CA ALA A 251 6.49 -8.77 -18.42
C ALA A 251 5.44 -7.74 -17.94
N ALA A 252 4.85 -7.03 -18.91
CA ALA A 252 3.76 -6.08 -18.70
C ALA A 252 2.68 -6.64 -17.78
N ARG A 253 2.37 -5.90 -16.71
CA ARG A 253 1.56 -6.39 -15.59
C ARG A 253 0.80 -5.30 -14.87
N PHE A 254 -0.22 -5.71 -14.13
CA PHE A 254 -0.95 -4.85 -13.19
C PHE A 254 -1.18 -5.57 -11.86
N GLY A 255 -1.63 -4.84 -10.84
CA GLY A 255 -1.98 -5.39 -9.54
C GLY A 255 -0.75 -5.90 -8.78
N THR A 256 0.38 -5.22 -8.96
CA THR A 256 1.68 -5.55 -8.37
C THR A 256 1.91 -4.67 -7.15
N PHE A 257 2.62 -5.18 -6.14
CA PHE A 257 3.17 -4.34 -5.09
C PHE A 257 4.45 -3.65 -5.58
N ALA A 258 4.83 -2.56 -4.94
CA ALA A 258 6.12 -1.92 -5.15
C ALA A 258 6.62 -1.22 -3.88
N VAL A 259 7.88 -1.44 -3.53
CA VAL A 259 8.52 -0.83 -2.36
C VAL A 259 9.98 -0.54 -2.67
N VAL A 260 10.48 0.62 -2.22
CA VAL A 260 11.91 0.92 -2.27
C VAL A 260 12.58 0.35 -1.03
N SER A 261 13.64 -0.44 -1.22
CA SER A 261 14.47 -1.00 -0.15
C SER A 261 15.93 -0.88 -0.56
N GLY A 262 16.71 -0.09 0.21
CA GLY A 262 18.08 0.26 -0.15
C GLY A 262 18.16 0.94 -1.53
N ASP A 263 19.02 0.43 -2.41
CA ASP A 263 19.21 0.96 -3.78
C ASP A 263 18.27 0.32 -4.83
N GLN A 264 17.20 -0.34 -4.39
CA GLN A 264 16.32 -1.12 -5.26
C GLN A 264 14.84 -0.76 -5.11
N LEU A 265 14.13 -0.74 -6.24
CA LEU A 265 12.68 -0.91 -6.25
C LEU A 265 12.37 -2.40 -6.36
N VAL A 266 11.72 -2.96 -5.34
CA VAL A 266 11.23 -4.34 -5.33
C VAL A 266 9.76 -4.32 -5.73
N ALA A 267 9.42 -5.03 -6.81
CA ALA A 267 8.05 -5.14 -7.30
C ALA A 267 7.74 -6.60 -7.67
N GLY A 268 6.51 -7.05 -7.44
CA GLY A 268 6.21 -8.46 -7.63
C GLY A 268 4.73 -8.82 -7.66
N MET A 269 4.51 -10.08 -8.04
CA MET A 269 3.21 -10.69 -8.28
C MET A 269 2.35 -9.91 -9.30
N GLY A 270 1.03 -9.94 -9.13
CA GLY A 270 0.07 -9.37 -10.06
C GLY A 270 -0.21 -10.28 -11.26
N GLN A 271 -0.77 -9.71 -12.31
CA GLN A 271 -1.14 -10.46 -13.52
C GLN A 271 -0.32 -10.01 -14.73
N ASP A 272 0.31 -10.96 -15.42
CA ASP A 272 0.92 -10.74 -16.73
C ASP A 272 0.12 -11.44 -17.85
N ALA A 273 0.63 -11.47 -19.08
CA ALA A 273 -0.06 -12.11 -20.21
C ALA A 273 -0.27 -13.63 -20.04
N ARG A 274 0.45 -14.28 -19.13
CA ARG A 274 0.35 -15.72 -18.80
C ARG A 274 -0.57 -16.00 -17.61
N GLY A 275 -1.14 -14.97 -16.98
CA GLY A 275 -2.00 -15.11 -15.80
C GLY A 275 -1.35 -14.55 -14.54
N ALA A 276 -1.84 -15.02 -13.38
CA ALA A 276 -1.30 -14.64 -12.09
C ALA A 276 0.19 -15.04 -11.98
N SER A 277 1.01 -14.15 -11.44
CA SER A 277 2.46 -14.34 -11.30
C SER A 277 2.85 -14.42 -9.82
N ALA A 278 3.78 -15.30 -9.48
CA ALA A 278 4.48 -15.32 -8.20
C ALA A 278 5.82 -14.55 -8.25
N GLY A 279 6.22 -14.07 -9.44
CA GLY A 279 7.55 -13.51 -9.66
C GLY A 279 7.76 -12.21 -8.89
N VAL A 280 8.91 -12.11 -8.21
CA VAL A 280 9.40 -10.89 -7.55
C VAL A 280 10.64 -10.41 -8.30
N PHE A 281 10.71 -9.11 -8.53
CA PHE A 281 11.74 -8.47 -9.34
C PHE A 281 12.34 -7.31 -8.57
N ALA A 282 13.63 -7.09 -8.76
CA ALA A 282 14.34 -5.95 -8.21
C ALA A 282 14.88 -5.11 -9.36
N LEU A 283 14.62 -3.81 -9.30
CA LEU A 283 15.19 -2.80 -10.17
C LEU A 283 16.28 -2.06 -9.42
N LYS A 284 17.52 -2.12 -9.88
CA LYS A 284 18.59 -1.28 -9.35
C LYS A 284 18.38 0.17 -9.80
N LEU A 285 18.18 1.08 -8.84
CA LEU A 285 17.79 2.47 -9.12
C LEU A 285 18.91 3.29 -9.78
N SER A 286 20.17 2.99 -9.47
CA SER A 286 21.32 3.68 -10.07
C SER A 286 21.58 3.31 -11.54
N THR A 287 21.03 2.19 -12.03
CA THR A 287 21.29 1.69 -13.39
C THR A 287 20.03 1.41 -14.19
N TRP A 288 18.84 1.58 -13.60
CA TRP A 288 17.55 1.21 -14.17
C TRP A 288 17.50 -0.21 -14.75
N LYS A 289 18.21 -1.16 -14.11
CA LYS A 289 18.30 -2.54 -14.57
C LYS A 289 17.48 -3.46 -13.68
N TRP A 290 16.49 -4.12 -14.29
CA TRP A 290 15.69 -5.14 -13.63
C TRP A 290 16.42 -6.49 -13.60
N ALA A 291 16.14 -7.25 -12.56
CA ALA A 291 16.48 -8.66 -12.44
C ALA A 291 15.36 -9.40 -11.70
N LEU A 292 15.25 -10.71 -11.94
CA LEU A 292 14.49 -11.58 -11.05
C LEU A 292 15.15 -11.55 -9.66
N LEU A 293 14.37 -11.28 -8.61
CA LEU A 293 14.82 -11.37 -7.24
C LEU A 293 14.56 -12.79 -6.75
N PRO A 294 15.59 -13.59 -6.46
CA PRO A 294 15.39 -14.94 -5.93
C PRO A 294 14.69 -14.85 -4.57
N VAL A 295 13.64 -15.66 -4.40
CA VAL A 295 12.95 -15.81 -3.13
C VAL A 295 13.04 -17.29 -2.72
N GLU A 296 13.59 -17.55 -1.54
CA GLU A 296 13.81 -18.87 -0.97
C GLU A 296 12.87 -19.10 0.23
N GLY A 297 12.76 -20.35 0.70
CA GLY A 297 11.84 -20.74 1.76
C GLY A 297 10.57 -21.34 1.20
N ASP A 298 9.42 -20.92 1.72
CA ASP A 298 8.12 -21.43 1.25
C ASP A 298 7.79 -20.90 -0.15
N GLU A 299 7.13 -21.74 -0.95
CA GLU A 299 6.74 -21.37 -2.31
C GLU A 299 5.78 -20.17 -2.32
N LEU A 300 6.13 -19.16 -3.12
CA LEU A 300 5.25 -18.04 -3.38
C LEU A 300 4.08 -18.47 -4.26
N GLU A 301 2.88 -18.37 -3.73
CA GLU A 301 1.64 -18.58 -4.44
C GLU A 301 1.28 -17.34 -5.27
N ALA A 302 1.25 -17.53 -6.59
CA ALA A 302 0.80 -16.55 -7.56
C ALA A 302 -0.64 -16.10 -7.25
N ARG A 303 -0.88 -14.79 -7.21
CA ARG A 303 -2.21 -14.23 -6.92
C ARG A 303 -2.37 -12.82 -7.48
N ILE A 304 -3.62 -12.45 -7.70
CA ILE A 304 -4.06 -11.10 -8.08
C ILE A 304 -4.98 -10.55 -6.99
N ASN A 305 -5.26 -9.24 -7.04
CA ASN A 305 -6.24 -8.60 -6.15
C ASN A 305 -5.97 -8.84 -4.66
N PHE A 306 -4.71 -9.04 -4.30
CA PHE A 306 -4.26 -9.26 -2.93
C PHE A 306 -4.07 -7.91 -2.23
N ALA A 307 -4.24 -7.91 -0.91
CA ALA A 307 -3.88 -6.79 -0.07
C ALA A 307 -2.42 -6.95 0.37
N TRP A 308 -1.70 -5.84 0.52
CA TRP A 308 -0.32 -5.88 0.99
C TRP A 308 0.04 -4.62 1.78
N CYS A 309 1.04 -4.74 2.65
CA CYS A 309 1.69 -3.63 3.33
C CYS A 309 3.13 -3.99 3.69
N THR A 310 3.89 -3.01 4.18
CA THR A 310 5.18 -3.28 4.82
C THR A 310 5.07 -3.21 6.33
N SER A 311 5.89 -4.00 7.04
CA SER A 311 6.07 -3.95 8.50
C SER A 311 7.55 -3.78 8.86
N ASP A 312 7.85 -3.73 10.16
CA ASP A 312 9.21 -3.64 10.70
C ASP A 312 10.03 -2.47 10.12
N GLY A 313 9.36 -1.32 9.91
CA GLY A 313 9.99 -0.13 9.32
C GLY A 313 10.35 -0.29 7.84
N GLY A 314 9.59 -1.09 7.08
CA GLY A 314 9.83 -1.31 5.65
C GLY A 314 10.67 -2.54 5.33
N LYS A 315 11.06 -3.33 6.34
CA LYS A 315 11.98 -4.46 6.19
C LYS A 315 11.29 -5.77 5.83
N ARG A 316 9.97 -5.83 5.93
CA ARG A 316 9.17 -7.01 5.60
C ARG A 316 7.94 -6.61 4.81
N LEU A 317 7.62 -7.38 3.79
CA LEU A 317 6.36 -7.31 3.03
C LEU A 317 5.40 -8.35 3.58
N ILE A 318 4.15 -7.96 3.82
CA ILE A 318 3.06 -8.87 4.20
C ILE A 318 2.02 -8.84 3.09
N ILE A 319 1.56 -10.01 2.67
CA ILE A 319 0.61 -10.19 1.59
C ILE A 319 -0.54 -11.08 2.08
N ALA A 320 -1.78 -10.61 1.97
CA ALA A 320 -2.96 -11.32 2.41
C ALA A 320 -4.07 -11.32 1.34
N GLY A 321 -4.91 -12.35 1.37
CA GLY A 321 -6.06 -12.45 0.47
C GLY A 321 -5.67 -12.58 -1.01
N GLY A 322 -6.57 -12.11 -1.86
CA GLY A 322 -6.45 -12.20 -3.32
C GLY A 322 -6.97 -13.52 -3.88
N SER A 323 -6.76 -13.74 -5.17
CA SER A 323 -7.21 -14.95 -5.85
C SER A 323 -6.21 -15.45 -6.88
N THR A 324 -6.27 -16.76 -7.09
CA THR A 324 -5.76 -17.42 -8.30
C THR A 324 -6.89 -17.50 -9.33
N ASP A 325 -6.61 -18.12 -10.49
CA ASP A 325 -7.63 -18.36 -11.51
C ASP A 325 -8.71 -19.38 -11.06
N VAL A 326 -8.47 -20.15 -10.00
CA VAL A 326 -9.36 -21.25 -9.56
C VAL A 326 -9.93 -21.09 -8.16
N ARG A 327 -9.31 -20.26 -7.30
CA ARG A 327 -9.74 -20.10 -5.90
C ARG A 327 -9.27 -18.78 -5.33
N GLN A 328 -9.90 -18.34 -4.26
CA GLN A 328 -9.33 -17.27 -3.45
C GLN A 328 -8.24 -17.80 -2.49
N CYS A 329 -7.27 -16.95 -2.19
CA CYS A 329 -6.13 -17.26 -1.34
C CYS A 329 -6.42 -16.85 0.10
N THR A 330 -6.17 -17.77 1.04
CA THR A 330 -6.38 -17.55 2.48
C THR A 330 -5.07 -17.43 3.26
N ALA A 331 -3.97 -17.96 2.72
CA ALA A 331 -2.66 -17.91 3.35
C ALA A 331 -2.02 -16.52 3.23
N VAL A 332 -1.30 -16.14 4.29
CA VAL A 332 -0.44 -14.96 4.34
C VAL A 332 0.94 -15.32 3.81
N GLN A 333 1.54 -14.43 3.02
CA GLN A 333 2.93 -14.56 2.58
C GLN A 333 3.74 -13.40 3.13
N GLU A 334 4.84 -13.70 3.82
CA GLU A 334 5.77 -12.73 4.38
C GLU A 334 7.11 -12.82 3.64
N ILE A 335 7.57 -11.71 3.08
CA ILE A 335 8.86 -11.63 2.38
C ILE A 335 9.78 -10.67 3.13
N GLU A 336 10.95 -11.14 3.53
CA GLU A 336 12.02 -10.30 4.11
C GLU A 336 12.63 -9.43 2.99
N LEU A 337 12.57 -8.11 3.13
CA LEU A 337 13.09 -7.13 2.16
C LEU A 337 14.54 -6.75 2.47
N GLU A 338 14.90 -6.71 3.76
CA GLU A 338 16.26 -6.55 4.26
C GLU A 338 16.66 -7.77 5.09
N LYS A 339 17.96 -8.07 5.12
CA LYS A 339 18.48 -9.13 5.98
C LYS A 339 18.42 -8.66 7.43
N VAL A 340 17.80 -9.44 8.31
CA VAL A 340 18.02 -9.28 9.76
C VAL A 340 19.41 -9.83 10.05
N GLU A 341 20.35 -8.97 10.45
CA GLU A 341 21.63 -9.45 10.96
C GLU A 341 21.33 -10.32 12.18
N ALA A 342 21.66 -11.61 12.11
CA ALA A 342 21.53 -12.50 13.25
C ALA A 342 22.37 -11.92 14.39
N ALA A 343 21.72 -11.60 15.52
CA ALA A 343 22.40 -11.11 16.71
C ALA A 343 23.60 -12.02 16.99
N ALA A 344 24.80 -11.44 16.98
CA ALA A 344 26.04 -12.16 17.19
C ALA A 344 25.92 -12.98 18.48
N GLY A 345 25.90 -14.31 18.33
CA GLY A 345 25.83 -15.24 19.45
C GLY A 345 26.95 -14.96 20.44
N SER A 346 26.55 -14.79 21.69
CA SER A 346 27.43 -14.62 22.85
C SER A 346 28.60 -15.62 22.83
N PRO A 347 29.86 -15.21 23.08
CA PRO A 347 30.99 -16.10 22.95
C PRO A 347 30.91 -17.23 23.99
N ALA A 348 30.91 -18.47 23.49
CA ALA A 348 30.95 -19.67 24.30
C ALA A 348 32.06 -19.60 25.35
N GLY A 349 31.68 -19.74 26.62
CA GLY A 349 32.60 -19.79 27.74
C GLY A 349 33.66 -20.87 27.55
N LYS A 350 34.93 -20.48 27.60
CA LYS A 350 36.07 -21.39 27.74
C LYS A 350 35.93 -22.13 29.07
N LYS A 351 35.66 -23.44 29.02
CA LYS A 351 35.94 -24.33 30.15
C LYS A 351 37.46 -24.53 30.23
N LYS A 352 38.03 -24.22 31.39
CA LYS A 352 39.33 -24.75 31.84
C LYS A 352 39.09 -26.07 32.54
#